data_AF-A0A841J6L6-F1
#
_entry.id   AF-A0A841J6L6-F1
#
_cell.length_a   1.000
_cell.length_b   1.000
_cell.length_c   1.000
_cell.angle_alpha   90.00
_cell.angle_beta   90.00
_cell.angle_gamma   90.00
#
_symmetry.space_group_name_H-M   'P 1'
#
loop_
_entity.id
_entity.type
_entity.pdbx_description
1 polymer ?
#
loop_
_entity_poly.entity_id
_entity_poly.type
_entity_poly.pdbx_seq_one_letter_code
_entity_poly.pdbx_strand_id
1 'polypeptide(L)'
;MKKYKVGALLLLLVCAAAVGPAHAEEPYYFHKTGVNREHYMDDVNDCAELAGGVRVPHYQVYAYGGTPANNAIAAGVGSFFSALAEGALRRRMVSRIERTCMADKGYERRSIDKVSHAEIRKLDGQAKIDRMFALVSAEQPIGKVLIE
;
A
#
# COMPACT_ATOMS: atom_id res chain seq x y z
N MET A 1 8.46 -5.01 -65.99
CA MET A 1 8.64 -4.00 -64.92
C MET A 1 7.64 -4.30 -63.80
N LYS A 2 8.13 -4.65 -62.61
CA LYS A 2 7.38 -5.06 -61.41
C LYS A 2 6.85 -3.85 -60.65
N LYS A 3 5.58 -3.86 -60.21
CA LYS A 3 5.10 -3.19 -58.97
C LYS A 3 3.85 -3.90 -58.44
N TYR A 4 4.03 -4.85 -57.51
CA TYR A 4 2.94 -5.35 -56.68
C TYR A 4 2.85 -4.49 -55.42
N LYS A 5 1.64 -3.99 -55.13
CA LYS A 5 1.31 -3.22 -53.94
C LYS A 5 1.40 -4.13 -52.71
N VAL A 6 2.40 -3.91 -51.87
CA VAL A 6 2.44 -4.50 -50.51
C VAL A 6 1.52 -3.65 -49.65
N GLY A 7 0.24 -4.04 -49.63
CA GLY A 7 -0.77 -3.47 -48.77
C GLY A 7 -0.53 -3.91 -47.33
N ALA A 8 -0.23 -2.92 -46.50
CA ALA A 8 -0.34 -2.87 -45.04
C ALA A 8 -0.93 -4.13 -44.37
N LEU A 9 -0.04 -4.97 -43.84
CA LEU A 9 -0.34 -5.86 -42.74
C LEU A 9 0.79 -5.72 -41.72
N LEU A 10 0.87 -4.56 -41.06
CA LEU A 10 1.61 -4.45 -39.81
C LEU A 10 0.61 -4.65 -38.69
N LEU A 11 0.57 -5.89 -38.18
CA LEU A 11 -0.07 -6.24 -36.92
C LEU A 11 0.39 -5.25 -35.85
N LEU A 12 -0.55 -4.41 -35.39
CA LEU A 12 -0.47 -3.78 -34.08
C LEU A 12 -0.55 -4.90 -33.03
N LEU A 13 0.61 -5.48 -32.72
CA LEU A 13 0.78 -6.32 -31.54
C LEU A 13 0.79 -5.36 -30.35
N VAL A 14 -0.41 -4.96 -29.90
CA VAL A 14 -0.60 -4.32 -28.61
C VAL A 14 -0.13 -5.34 -27.59
N CYS A 15 1.08 -5.13 -27.06
CA CYS A 15 1.50 -5.75 -25.80
C CYS A 15 0.49 -5.29 -24.75
N ALA A 16 -0.59 -6.06 -24.61
CA ALA A 16 -1.33 -6.14 -23.38
C ALA A 16 -0.33 -6.65 -22.35
N ALA A 17 0.43 -5.73 -21.76
CA ALA A 17 1.06 -5.97 -20.48
C ALA A 17 -0.10 -6.35 -19.56
N ALA A 18 -0.24 -7.66 -19.34
CA ALA A 18 -1.04 -8.20 -18.28
C ALA A 18 -0.41 -7.64 -17.00
N VAL A 19 -0.85 -6.44 -16.61
CA VAL A 19 -0.75 -5.97 -15.25
C VAL A 19 -1.64 -6.94 -14.50
N GLY A 20 -1.05 -8.08 -14.11
CA GLY A 20 -1.71 -9.02 -13.22
C GLY A 20 -2.27 -8.20 -12.07
N PRO A 21 -3.51 -8.48 -11.62
CA PRO A 21 -4.07 -7.75 -10.49
C PRO A 21 -3.02 -7.83 -9.39
N ALA A 22 -2.52 -6.68 -8.94
CA ALA A 22 -1.68 -6.62 -7.76
C ALA A 22 -2.45 -7.39 -6.70
N HIS A 23 -1.95 -8.58 -6.32
CA HIS A 23 -2.64 -9.45 -5.37
C HIS A 23 -2.87 -8.61 -4.12
N ALA A 24 -4.11 -8.18 -3.91
CA ALA A 24 -4.46 -7.33 -2.80
C ALA A 24 -4.12 -8.13 -1.54
N GLU A 25 -3.21 -7.59 -0.73
CA GLU A 25 -2.78 -8.20 0.53
C GLU A 25 -4.03 -8.58 1.33
N GLU A 26 -4.04 -9.78 1.90
CA GLU A 26 -5.20 -10.22 2.69
C GLU A 26 -5.43 -9.22 3.83
N PRO A 27 -6.68 -8.77 4.06
CA PRO A 27 -6.99 -7.93 5.20
C PRO A 27 -6.47 -8.56 6.48
N TYR A 28 -5.90 -7.74 7.36
CA TYR A 28 -5.33 -8.23 8.61
C TYR A 28 -5.61 -7.30 9.78
N TYR A 29 -5.37 -7.82 10.99
CA TYR A 29 -5.36 -7.06 12.23
C TYR A 29 -4.22 -7.55 13.14
N PHE A 30 -3.86 -6.75 14.13
CA PHE A 30 -2.86 -7.11 15.15
C PHE A 30 -3.55 -7.69 16.38
N HIS A 31 -3.08 -8.83 16.87
CA HIS A 31 -3.67 -9.54 17.99
C HIS A 31 -2.67 -9.68 19.14
N LYS A 32 -3.12 -9.42 20.37
CA LYS A 32 -2.39 -9.70 21.60
C LYS A 32 -3.38 -10.02 22.70
N THR A 33 -3.37 -11.26 23.18
CA THR A 33 -4.34 -11.75 24.15
C THR A 33 -4.31 -10.93 25.44
N GLY A 34 -5.48 -10.49 25.91
CA GLY A 34 -5.62 -9.80 27.20
C GLY A 34 -5.01 -8.40 27.26
N VAL A 35 -4.62 -7.79 26.13
CA VAL A 35 -4.11 -6.41 26.16
C VAL A 35 -5.21 -5.43 26.55
N ASN A 36 -4.89 -4.50 27.46
CA ASN A 36 -5.79 -3.39 27.79
C ASN A 36 -5.86 -2.41 26.60
N ARG A 37 -7.04 -1.81 26.42
CA ARG A 37 -7.29 -0.77 25.41
C ARG A 37 -6.33 0.40 25.48
N GLU A 38 -6.07 0.95 26.65
CA GLU A 38 -5.16 2.09 26.83
C GLU A 38 -3.77 1.73 26.32
N HIS A 39 -3.24 0.60 26.79
CA HIS A 39 -1.95 0.09 26.37
C HIS A 39 -1.88 -0.20 24.86
N TYR A 40 -2.95 -0.75 24.26
CA TYR A 40 -3.02 -0.94 22.80
C TYR A 40 -3.01 0.39 22.04
N MET A 41 -3.72 1.40 22.53
CA MET A 41 -3.74 2.72 21.88
C MET A 41 -2.38 3.41 21.99
N ASP A 42 -1.70 3.28 23.14
CA ASP A 42 -0.33 3.77 23.32
C ASP A 42 0.64 3.08 22.36
N ASP A 43 0.57 1.75 22.27
CA ASP A 43 1.39 0.96 21.34
C ASP A 43 1.18 1.37 19.88
N VAL A 44 -0.09 1.57 19.47
CA VAL A 44 -0.43 2.05 18.12
C VAL A 44 0.11 3.46 17.87
N ASN A 45 0.00 4.36 18.85
CA ASN A 45 0.49 5.73 18.73
C ASN A 45 2.01 5.78 18.63
N ASP A 46 2.73 5.03 19.47
CA ASP A 46 4.19 4.89 19.41
C ASP A 46 4.65 4.42 18.03
N CYS A 47 4.01 3.36 17.51
CA CYS A 47 4.35 2.81 16.20
C CYS A 47 4.01 3.77 15.05
N ALA A 48 2.90 4.51 15.16
CA ALA A 48 2.52 5.53 14.19
C ALA A 48 3.49 6.73 14.19
N GLU A 49 3.97 7.16 15.37
CA GLU A 49 4.98 8.21 15.49
C GLU A 49 6.30 7.79 14.84
N LEU A 50 6.76 6.56 15.11
CA LEU A 50 7.94 5.99 14.49
C LEU A 50 7.81 5.93 12.95
N ALA A 51 6.64 5.50 12.46
CA ALA A 51 6.36 5.46 11.02
C ALA A 51 6.20 6.86 10.39
N GLY A 52 5.75 7.84 11.17
CA GLY A 52 5.64 9.25 10.76
C GLY A 52 6.98 9.88 10.39
N GLY A 53 8.08 9.38 10.95
CA GLY A 53 9.46 9.80 10.65
C GLY A 53 10.00 9.36 9.29
N VAL A 54 9.28 8.55 8.52
CA VAL A 54 9.74 8.03 7.22
C VAL A 54 9.95 9.16 6.20
N ARG A 55 11.20 9.28 5.73
CA ARG A 55 11.59 10.08 4.57
C ARG A 55 11.86 9.16 3.38
N VAL A 56 11.15 9.36 2.28
CA VAL A 56 11.44 8.70 1.00
C VAL A 56 12.42 9.55 0.19
N PRO A 57 13.38 8.93 -0.53
CA PRO A 57 14.24 9.65 -1.45
C PRO A 57 13.41 10.40 -2.51
N HIS A 58 13.74 11.67 -2.73
CA HIS A 58 13.10 12.47 -3.77
C HIS A 58 13.84 12.31 -5.09
N TYR A 59 13.14 11.91 -6.15
CA TYR A 59 13.73 11.72 -7.48
C TYR A 59 13.48 12.95 -8.35
N GLN A 60 14.55 13.67 -8.69
CA GLN A 60 14.48 14.77 -9.65
C GLN A 60 14.50 14.20 -11.08
N VAL A 61 13.46 14.48 -11.86
CA VAL A 61 13.40 14.08 -13.26
C VAL A 61 14.05 15.15 -14.12
N TYR A 62 15.18 14.81 -14.73
CA TYR A 62 15.86 15.65 -15.72
C TYR A 62 15.38 15.28 -17.13
N ALA A 63 14.82 16.25 -17.85
CA ALA A 63 14.50 16.08 -19.27
C ALA A 63 15.76 16.29 -20.12
N TYR A 64 16.09 15.34 -20.99
CA TYR A 64 17.25 15.43 -21.88
C TYR A 64 16.80 15.38 -23.35
N GLY A 65 17.15 16.40 -24.14
CA GLY A 65 17.17 16.30 -25.61
C GLY A 65 15.95 16.79 -26.43
N GLY A 66 15.10 17.68 -25.92
CA GLY A 66 13.97 18.26 -26.69
C GLY A 66 13.96 19.80 -26.79
N THR A 67 12.97 20.36 -27.51
CA THR A 67 12.66 21.80 -27.47
C THR A 67 12.19 22.21 -26.07
N PRO A 68 12.32 23.49 -25.66
CA PRO A 68 11.94 23.94 -24.32
C PRO A 68 10.50 23.56 -23.92
N ALA A 69 9.56 23.61 -24.87
CA ALA A 69 8.16 23.21 -24.65
C ALA A 69 8.01 21.71 -24.41
N ASN A 70 8.72 20.86 -25.18
CA ASN A 70 8.66 19.41 -25.00
C ASN A 70 9.36 18.96 -23.71
N ASN A 71 10.42 19.65 -23.30
CA ASN A 71 11.13 19.38 -22.04
C ASN A 71 10.27 19.76 -20.82
N ALA A 72 9.50 20.85 -20.90
CA ALA A 72 8.58 21.24 -19.83
C ALA A 72 7.46 20.22 -19.64
N ILE A 73 6.87 19.73 -20.73
CA ILE A 73 5.84 18.68 -20.68
C ILE A 73 6.43 17.37 -20.15
N ALA A 74 7.61 16.96 -20.63
CA ALA A 74 8.28 15.74 -20.16
C ALA A 74 8.67 15.81 -18.67
N ALA A 75 9.16 16.96 -18.19
CA ALA A 75 9.47 17.17 -16.78
C ALA A 75 8.21 17.21 -15.90
N GLY A 76 7.11 17.80 -16.39
CA GLY A 76 5.82 17.81 -15.70
C GLY A 76 5.22 16.42 -15.56
N VAL A 77 5.21 15.62 -16.63
CA VAL A 77 4.73 14.24 -16.60
C VAL A 77 5.63 13.37 -15.72
N GLY A 78 6.95 13.50 -15.86
CA GLY A 78 7.91 12.77 -15.04
C GLY A 78 7.83 13.07 -13.54
N SER A 79 7.64 14.35 -13.18
CA SER A 79 7.48 14.74 -11.76
C SER A 79 6.17 14.20 -11.16
N PHE A 80 5.08 14.16 -11.94
CA PHE A 80 3.84 13.51 -11.51
C PHE A 80 4.02 12.03 -11.18
N PHE A 81 4.64 11.26 -12.09
CA PHE A 81 4.91 9.84 -11.85
C PHE A 81 5.89 9.60 -10.70
N SER A 82 6.88 10.48 -10.53
CA SER A 82 7.84 10.41 -9.42
C SER A 82 7.15 10.67 -8.08
N ALA A 83 6.30 11.70 -7.99
CA ALA A 83 5.51 11.97 -6.79
C ALA A 83 4.53 10.83 -6.45
N LEU A 84 3.91 10.22 -7.46
CA LEU A 84 3.04 9.07 -7.27
C LEU A 84 3.81 7.85 -6.75
N ALA A 85 4.99 7.59 -7.31
CA ALA A 85 5.88 6.52 -6.87
C ALA A 85 6.41 6.77 -5.44
N GLU A 86 6.84 7.98 -5.12
CA GLU A 86 7.26 8.38 -3.77
C GLU A 86 6.13 8.21 -2.75
N GLY A 87 4.90 8.62 -3.10
CA GLY A 87 3.73 8.41 -2.25
C GLY A 87 3.44 6.92 -2.00
N ALA A 88 3.53 6.08 -3.03
CA ALA A 88 3.35 4.64 -2.90
C ALA A 88 4.46 3.99 -2.04
N LEU A 89 5.71 4.41 -2.25
CA LEU A 89 6.86 3.95 -1.46
C LEU A 89 6.73 4.36 0.00
N ARG A 90 6.34 5.61 0.28
CA ARG A 90 6.13 6.09 1.64
C ARG A 90 5.07 5.27 2.36
N ARG A 91 3.92 5.03 1.73
CA ARG A 91 2.85 4.18 2.31
C ARG A 91 3.33 2.76 2.61
N ARG A 92 4.11 2.17 1.72
CA ARG A 92 4.71 0.83 1.94
C ARG A 92 5.70 0.82 3.10
N MET A 93 6.56 1.83 3.19
CA MET A 93 7.54 1.96 4.28
C MET A 93 6.85 2.17 5.63
N VAL A 94 5.88 3.10 5.69
CA VAL A 94 5.04 3.33 6.88
C VAL A 94 4.39 2.03 7.32
N SER A 95 3.71 1.33 6.40
CA SER A 95 3.06 0.05 6.73
C SER A 95 4.03 -1.01 7.22
N ARG A 96 5.22 -1.12 6.62
CA ARG A 96 6.25 -2.06 7.08
C ARG A 96 6.75 -1.72 8.49
N ILE A 97 7.02 -0.45 8.77
CA ILE A 97 7.49 -0.01 10.09
C ILE A 97 6.43 -0.27 11.16
N GLU A 98 5.17 0.08 10.88
CA GLU A 98 4.05 -0.21 11.80
C GLU A 98 3.95 -1.71 12.09
N ARG A 99 4.06 -2.56 11.06
CA ARG A 99 4.02 -4.02 11.23
C ARG A 99 5.18 -4.56 12.06
N THR A 100 6.40 -4.10 11.80
CA THR A 100 7.57 -4.52 12.58
C THR A 100 7.47 -4.03 14.02
N CYS A 101 7.10 -2.77 14.24
CA CYS A 101 6.96 -2.18 15.57
C CYS A 101 5.89 -2.91 16.41
N MET A 102 4.73 -3.21 15.81
CA MET A 102 3.69 -3.98 16.49
C MET A 102 4.16 -5.42 16.78
N ALA A 103 4.88 -6.06 15.87
CA ALA A 103 5.46 -7.38 16.11
C ALA A 103 6.48 -7.38 17.26
N ASP A 104 7.36 -6.37 17.33
CA ASP A 104 8.33 -6.19 18.42
C ASP A 104 7.66 -5.96 19.78
N LYS A 105 6.51 -5.27 19.79
CA LYS A 105 5.63 -5.11 20.97
C LYS A 105 4.84 -6.39 21.31
N GLY A 106 5.05 -7.48 20.58
CA GLY A 106 4.47 -8.80 20.83
C GLY A 106 3.07 -9.01 20.25
N TYR A 107 2.68 -8.23 19.24
CA TYR A 107 1.43 -8.47 18.51
C TYR A 107 1.64 -9.44 17.35
N GLU A 108 0.70 -10.36 17.20
CA GLU A 108 0.64 -11.26 16.07
C GLU A 108 -0.23 -10.64 14.97
N ARG A 109 0.26 -10.65 13.73
CA ARG A 109 -0.57 -10.28 12.59
C ARG A 109 -1.46 -11.47 12.21
N ARG A 110 -2.77 -11.23 12.11
CA ARG A 110 -3.75 -12.27 11.78
C ARG A 110 -4.67 -11.83 10.64
N SER A 111 -5.05 -12.78 9.79
CA SER A 111 -5.98 -12.53 8.70
C SER A 111 -7.37 -12.19 9.24
N ILE A 112 -8.06 -11.26 8.62
CA ILE A 112 -9.50 -11.05 8.80
C ILE A 112 -10.21 -11.37 7.49
N ASP A 113 -11.37 -12.01 7.57
CA ASP A 113 -12.17 -12.27 6.39
C ASP A 113 -12.65 -10.96 5.75
N LYS A 114 -12.90 -11.00 4.44
CA LYS A 114 -13.23 -9.80 3.67
C LYS A 114 -14.58 -9.18 4.10
N VAL A 115 -15.52 -9.98 4.60
CA VAL A 115 -16.85 -9.51 5.01
C VAL A 115 -16.72 -8.72 6.30
N SER A 116 -16.10 -9.31 7.33
CA SER A 116 -15.83 -8.63 8.60
C SER A 116 -15.01 -7.37 8.39
N HIS A 117 -13.98 -7.42 7.54
CA HIS A 117 -13.20 -6.23 7.20
C HIS A 117 -14.06 -5.14 6.55
N ALA A 118 -14.93 -5.49 5.61
CA ALA A 118 -15.81 -4.54 4.95
C ALA A 118 -16.83 -3.92 5.92
N GLU A 119 -17.35 -4.70 6.88
CA GLU A 119 -18.25 -4.22 7.92
C GLU A 119 -17.55 -3.22 8.84
N ILE A 120 -16.35 -3.56 9.32
CA ILE A 120 -15.55 -2.67 10.18
C ILE A 120 -15.22 -1.36 9.46
N ARG A 121 -14.94 -1.42 8.16
CA ARG A 121 -14.64 -0.22 7.36
C ARG A 121 -15.82 0.73 7.19
N LYS A 122 -17.05 0.27 7.39
CA LYS A 122 -18.26 1.12 7.38
C LYS A 122 -18.46 1.85 8.71
N LEU A 123 -17.80 1.39 9.78
CA LEU A 123 -17.83 2.05 11.07
C LEU A 123 -16.88 3.26 11.07
N ASP A 124 -17.23 4.25 11.88
CA ASP A 124 -16.44 5.45 12.13
C ASP A 124 -16.24 5.66 13.64
N GLY A 125 -15.37 6.62 13.96
CA GLY A 125 -15.07 7.06 15.32
C GLY A 125 -14.90 5.92 16.33
N GLN A 126 -15.62 6.03 17.44
CA GLN A 126 -15.51 5.11 18.57
C GLN A 126 -15.99 3.69 18.23
N ALA A 127 -17.04 3.55 17.42
CA ALA A 127 -17.60 2.25 17.06
C ALA A 127 -16.57 1.39 16.30
N LYS A 128 -15.79 2.03 15.41
CA LYS A 128 -14.70 1.36 14.70
C LYS A 128 -13.59 0.93 15.66
N ILE A 129 -13.19 1.80 16.59
CA ILE A 129 -12.15 1.51 17.58
C ILE A 129 -12.58 0.34 18.47
N ASP A 130 -13.82 0.36 18.98
CA ASP A 130 -14.38 -0.70 19.82
C ASP A 130 -14.40 -2.04 19.09
N ARG A 131 -14.86 -2.04 17.83
CA ARG A 131 -14.93 -3.26 17.03
C ARG A 131 -13.55 -3.81 16.70
N MET A 132 -12.57 -2.94 16.40
CA MET A 132 -11.19 -3.36 16.18
C MET A 132 -10.56 -3.90 17.46
N PHE A 133 -10.72 -3.20 18.58
CA PHE A 133 -10.15 -3.61 19.85
C PHE A 133 -10.68 -4.97 20.31
N ALA A 134 -11.97 -5.25 20.11
CA ALA A 134 -12.56 -6.55 20.40
C ALA A 134 -11.87 -7.71 19.64
N LEU A 135 -11.37 -7.47 18.42
CA LEU A 135 -10.58 -8.46 17.69
C LEU A 135 -9.15 -8.55 18.25
N VAL A 136 -8.54 -7.40 18.52
CA VAL A 136 -7.16 -7.30 19.01
C VAL A 136 -6.98 -8.05 20.33
N SER A 137 -7.92 -7.93 21.27
CA SER A 137 -7.79 -8.45 22.63
C SER A 137 -8.51 -9.78 22.88
N ALA A 138 -9.17 -10.36 21.87
CA ALA A 138 -9.98 -11.58 22.03
C ALA A 138 -9.19 -12.74 22.63
N GLU A 139 -9.76 -13.48 23.59
CA GLU A 139 -9.11 -14.69 24.12
C GLU A 139 -8.89 -15.75 23.05
N GLN A 140 -9.83 -15.85 22.10
CA GLN A 140 -9.74 -16.73 20.95
C GLN A 140 -9.69 -15.87 19.67
N PRO A 141 -8.48 -15.59 19.15
CA PRO A 141 -8.35 -14.82 17.92
C PRO A 141 -8.87 -15.59 16.71
N ILE A 142 -9.42 -14.84 15.75
CA ILE A 142 -9.90 -15.38 14.48
C ILE A 142 -8.81 -15.33 13.42
N GLY A 143 -8.93 -16.20 12.41
CA GLY A 143 -8.05 -16.20 11.24
C GLY A 143 -6.66 -16.81 11.48
N LYS A 144 -5.94 -16.99 10.37
CA LYS A 144 -4.58 -17.54 10.36
C LYS A 144 -3.56 -16.48 10.75
N VAL A 145 -2.48 -16.90 11.40
CA VAL A 145 -1.31 -16.05 11.62
C VAL A 145 -0.64 -15.78 10.27
N LEU A 146 -0.34 -14.51 10.03
CA LEU A 146 0.31 -14.03 8.81
C LEU A 146 1.79 -13.77 9.09
N ILE A 147 2.62 -14.78 8.85
CA ILE A 147 4.07 -14.69 8.95
C ILE A 147 4.58 -13.82 7.78
N GLU A 148 5.40 -12.80 8.06
CA GLU A 148 6.14 -12.05 7.01
C GLU A 148 7.33 -12.86 6.48
#